data_AF-A0A3M9ZDY6-F1
#
_entry.id   AF-A0A3M9ZDY6-F1
#
_cell.length_a   1.000
_cell.length_b   1.000
_cell.length_c   1.000
_cell.angle_alpha   90.00
_cell.angle_beta   90.00
_cell.angle_gamma   90.00
#
_symmetry.space_group_name_H-M   'P 1'
#
loop_
_entity.id
_entity.type
_entity.pdbx_description
1 polymer ?
#
loop_
_entity_poly.entity_id
_entity_poly.type
_entity_poly.pdbx_seq_one_letter_code
_entity_poly.pdbx_strand_id
1 'polypeptide(L)'
;MTAFQQTGHFQSHRSHSHKCSCMADIGFTAEEIEQFTWGMRGLYQQLPPAGPGYECYEPAKNCYGLPEVIQAIQYVCTEWHKLYPNGPRVGIGDISYQGGGYMPPHQSHQHGLDVDVALVASNHEEIPLTYYDAKYSRQRTQQLIDLFQNNPILGIRVIFFNDPDVYGVEYCAGHDNHFHVSFLSAGVSAAPYSSDQIGDLRLVVPPMQGERVRKLQADLAKAGIDVGVDGIFGKQTDAAVRQFQSQQGLEIDGIAGAMTQARLAKILRDQPTARGGSEPVGLKLQDIIDQNKAIPFEDVNASLLVEDQRLCTEIQTILRVNGLLEVVDGLYGPKTREALRRFKDSRHLGGGDVLGATTARALLDSRPGMGSLPDWQGGDKQATIQAIIQEARRQGITSKAQIAYILATAQHETADSFQPVREGYFLGEPNAEIHRQSLRYSPYYGRGYVQLTWDYNYRQYSDILGIDLVNEPDLVMRPDISLFILVDGMKRGVFTGVKLDDYISEQRIDYYNARRIINWIDQAERIATHANDWQTRLA
;
A
#
# COMPACT_ATOMS: atom_id res chain seq x y z
N MET A 1 -5.14 -26.93 54.42
CA MET A 1 -5.12 -25.46 54.38
C MET A 1 -5.16 -25.05 52.92
N THR A 2 -6.37 -24.93 52.38
CA THR A 2 -6.64 -24.47 51.02
C THR A 2 -6.57 -22.94 51.03
N ALA A 3 -5.48 -22.39 50.50
CA ALA A 3 -5.37 -20.96 50.27
C ALA A 3 -6.37 -20.57 49.18
N PHE A 4 -7.39 -19.81 49.58
CA PHE A 4 -8.23 -19.05 48.65
C PHE A 4 -7.31 -18.11 47.85
N GLN A 5 -7.07 -18.41 46.58
CA GLN A 5 -6.64 -17.38 45.63
C GLN A 5 -7.79 -16.38 45.51
N GLN A 6 -7.64 -15.22 46.14
CA GLN A 6 -8.47 -14.07 45.82
C GLN A 6 -8.23 -13.74 44.34
N THR A 7 -9.24 -13.97 43.50
CA THR A 7 -9.30 -13.43 42.16
C THR A 7 -9.38 -11.92 42.29
N GLY A 8 -8.27 -11.22 42.03
CA GLY A 8 -8.27 -9.76 41.93
C GLY A 8 -9.12 -9.39 40.72
N HIS A 9 -10.34 -8.92 40.95
CA HIS A 9 -11.14 -8.30 39.91
C HIS A 9 -10.68 -6.85 39.72
N PHE A 10 -10.82 -6.31 38.50
CA PHE A 10 -10.78 -4.87 38.27
C PHE A 10 -11.86 -4.20 39.13
N GLN A 11 -11.51 -3.74 40.35
CA GLN A 11 -12.50 -3.19 41.28
C GLN A 11 -13.00 -1.83 40.79
N SER A 12 -14.31 -1.72 40.57
CA SER A 12 -14.99 -0.48 40.20
C SER A 12 -15.22 0.44 41.41
N HIS A 13 -14.20 0.98 42.10
CA HIS A 13 -14.45 1.96 43.16
C HIS A 13 -13.45 3.12 43.26
N ARG A 14 -13.96 4.31 42.91
CA ARG A 14 -13.73 5.65 43.50
C ARG A 14 -12.44 5.80 44.32
N SER A 15 -11.42 6.44 43.74
CA SER A 15 -10.57 7.47 44.40
C SER A 15 -9.24 7.78 43.69
N HIS A 16 -9.06 7.41 42.42
CA HIS A 16 -8.01 8.02 41.60
C HIS A 16 -8.64 8.77 40.43
N SER A 17 -9.46 9.78 40.77
CA SER A 17 -9.87 10.80 39.82
C SER A 17 -8.67 11.70 39.48
N HIS A 18 -7.69 11.18 38.76
CA HIS A 18 -6.98 12.05 37.84
C HIS A 18 -7.94 12.21 36.68
N LYS A 19 -8.65 13.35 36.68
CA LYS A 19 -9.54 13.77 35.60
C LYS A 19 -8.81 13.53 34.29
N CYS A 20 -9.19 12.49 33.54
CA CYS A 20 -8.71 12.33 32.18
C CYS A 20 -9.34 13.46 31.37
N SER A 21 -8.70 14.62 31.32
CA SER A 21 -9.10 15.66 30.37
C SER A 21 -8.50 15.28 29.02
N CYS A 22 -9.02 14.22 28.40
CA CYS A 22 -8.74 13.94 27.01
C CYS A 22 -9.35 15.10 26.22
N MET A 23 -8.55 16.15 25.98
CA MET A 23 -8.88 17.29 25.11
C MET A 23 -8.47 17.00 23.65
N ALA A 24 -8.14 15.75 23.33
CA ALA A 24 -7.72 15.39 21.99
C ALA A 24 -8.96 15.41 21.08
N ASP A 25 -9.04 16.44 20.25
CA ASP A 25 -9.87 16.41 19.06
C ASP A 25 -9.28 15.35 18.12
N ILE A 26 -9.95 14.20 18.02
CA ILE A 26 -9.55 13.08 17.16
C ILE A 26 -9.84 13.33 15.67
N GLY A 27 -10.26 14.56 15.33
CA GLY A 27 -10.19 15.10 13.97
C GLY A 27 -11.12 14.40 13.00
N PHE A 28 -12.38 14.18 13.39
CA PHE A 28 -13.39 13.67 12.47
C PHE A 28 -13.67 14.71 11.36
N THR A 29 -13.77 14.26 10.12
CA THR A 29 -14.15 15.16 9.01
C THR A 29 -15.62 15.57 9.15
N ALA A 30 -16.01 16.66 8.49
CA ALA A 30 -17.41 17.08 8.46
C ALA A 30 -18.34 15.98 7.91
N GLU A 31 -17.87 15.22 6.92
CA GLU A 31 -18.59 14.08 6.33
C GLU A 31 -18.75 12.92 7.32
N GLU A 32 -17.69 12.62 8.10
CA GLU A 32 -17.76 11.62 9.18
C GLU A 32 -18.77 12.05 10.26
N ILE A 33 -18.69 13.31 10.70
CA ILE A 33 -19.63 13.88 11.66
C ILE A 33 -21.08 13.86 11.13
N GLU A 34 -21.29 14.15 9.84
CA GLU A 34 -22.61 14.08 9.19
C GLU A 34 -23.15 12.64 9.15
N GLN A 35 -22.30 11.66 8.81
CA GLN A 35 -22.66 10.24 8.86
C GLN A 35 -23.04 9.79 10.28
N PHE A 36 -22.29 10.23 11.30
CA PHE A 36 -22.58 9.89 12.70
C PHE A 36 -23.86 10.57 13.22
N THR A 37 -24.12 11.80 12.80
CA THR A 37 -25.26 12.59 13.31
C THR A 37 -26.60 12.17 12.72
N TRP A 38 -26.64 11.71 11.47
CA TRP A 38 -27.89 11.36 10.77
C TRP A 38 -28.09 9.86 10.52
N GLY A 39 -27.02 9.06 10.35
CA GLY A 39 -27.11 7.67 9.88
C GLY A 39 -27.11 6.57 10.96
N MET A 40 -26.54 6.82 12.15
CA MET A 40 -26.23 5.74 13.11
C MET A 40 -26.92 5.84 14.49
N ARG A 41 -27.86 6.79 14.68
CA ARG A 41 -28.61 6.90 15.95
C ARG A 41 -29.42 5.62 16.21
N GLY A 42 -29.00 4.84 17.22
CA GLY A 42 -29.72 3.65 17.72
C GLY A 42 -29.14 2.29 17.32
N LEU A 43 -27.95 2.25 16.69
CA LEU A 43 -27.31 1.01 16.24
C LEU A 43 -26.21 0.49 17.18
N TYR A 44 -26.00 1.11 18.35
CA TYR A 44 -24.89 0.74 19.21
C TYR A 44 -25.18 -0.54 19.98
N GLN A 45 -24.21 -1.46 19.91
CA GLN A 45 -24.23 -2.72 20.60
C GLN A 45 -23.49 -2.59 21.92
N GLN A 46 -24.03 -3.23 22.96
CA GLN A 46 -23.34 -3.35 24.23
C GLN A 46 -22.25 -4.43 24.15
N LEU A 47 -21.05 -4.13 24.63
CA LEU A 47 -20.05 -5.16 24.92
C LEU A 47 -20.56 -6.03 26.07
N PRO A 48 -20.55 -7.37 25.95
CA PRO A 48 -20.83 -8.24 27.08
C PRO A 48 -19.92 -7.93 28.28
N PRO A 49 -20.39 -8.08 29.54
CA PRO A 49 -19.60 -7.73 30.72
C PRO A 49 -18.27 -8.50 30.83
N ALA A 50 -18.21 -9.69 30.23
CA ALA A 50 -16.99 -10.48 30.11
C ALA A 50 -17.07 -11.41 28.90
N GLY A 51 -15.92 -11.88 28.44
CA GLY A 51 -15.78 -12.89 27.40
C GLY A 51 -14.38 -13.48 27.37
N PRO A 52 -14.03 -14.26 26.33
CA PRO A 52 -12.69 -14.82 26.19
C PRO A 52 -11.62 -13.71 26.25
N GLY A 53 -10.81 -13.74 27.31
CA GLY A 53 -9.68 -12.83 27.48
C GLY A 53 -9.99 -11.43 28.00
N TYR A 54 -11.23 -11.07 28.37
CA TYR A 54 -11.54 -9.72 28.87
C TYR A 54 -12.64 -9.64 29.93
N GLU A 55 -12.70 -8.50 30.60
CA GLU A 55 -13.79 -8.03 31.47
C GLU A 55 -14.05 -6.52 31.23
N CYS A 56 -15.30 -6.10 31.02
CA CYS A 56 -15.67 -4.67 31.06
C CYS A 56 -15.83 -4.27 32.54
N TYR A 57 -14.95 -3.41 33.05
CA TYR A 57 -14.98 -2.99 34.46
C TYR A 57 -15.80 -1.72 34.70
N GLU A 58 -16.26 -1.08 33.62
CA GLU A 58 -17.13 0.09 33.68
C GLU A 58 -18.61 -0.29 33.79
N PRO A 59 -19.48 0.61 34.29
CA PRO A 59 -20.91 0.39 34.30
C PRO A 59 -21.43 0.07 32.90
N ALA A 60 -22.36 -0.89 32.80
CA ALA A 60 -23.01 -1.33 31.57
C ALA A 60 -23.37 -0.19 30.59
N LYS A 61 -23.84 0.95 31.12
CA LYS A 61 -24.22 2.15 30.35
C LYS A 61 -23.07 2.79 29.55
N ASN A 62 -21.81 2.53 29.89
CA ASN A 62 -20.60 3.08 29.26
C ASN A 62 -19.98 2.11 28.23
N CYS A 63 -20.37 0.85 28.20
CA CYS A 63 -19.79 -0.18 27.33
C CYS A 63 -20.60 -0.35 26.02
N TYR A 64 -21.02 0.73 25.34
CA TYR A 64 -21.71 0.66 24.04
C TYR A 64 -20.86 1.21 22.90
N GLY A 65 -20.86 0.55 21.75
CA GLY A 65 -20.16 1.01 20.55
C GLY A 65 -20.81 0.51 19.25
N LEU A 66 -20.24 0.85 18.10
CA LEU A 66 -20.69 0.27 16.83
C LEU A 66 -20.50 -1.25 16.83
N PRO A 67 -21.36 -2.04 16.14
CA PRO A 67 -21.24 -3.49 16.11
C PRO A 67 -19.85 -3.99 15.68
N GLU A 68 -19.21 -3.32 14.73
CA GLU A 68 -17.88 -3.64 14.22
C GLU A 68 -16.79 -3.33 15.27
N VAL A 69 -16.96 -2.27 16.06
CA VAL A 69 -16.06 -1.93 17.18
C VAL A 69 -16.16 -2.97 18.28
N ILE A 70 -17.38 -3.38 18.64
CA ILE A 70 -17.60 -4.46 19.62
C ILE A 70 -16.97 -5.76 19.13
N GLN A 71 -17.12 -6.09 17.84
CA GLN A 71 -16.49 -7.27 17.24
C GLN A 71 -14.95 -7.17 17.24
N ALA A 72 -14.37 -6.00 16.92
CA ALA A 72 -12.94 -5.76 16.95
C ALA A 72 -12.35 -5.96 18.36
N ILE A 73 -13.00 -5.39 19.39
CA ILE A 73 -12.61 -5.57 20.80
C ILE A 73 -12.65 -7.05 21.17
N GLN A 74 -13.74 -7.75 20.87
CA GLN A 74 -13.88 -9.17 21.17
C GLN A 74 -12.85 -10.04 20.46
N TYR A 75 -12.53 -9.74 19.19
CA TYR A 75 -11.49 -10.41 18.43
C TYR A 75 -10.13 -10.23 19.09
N VAL A 76 -9.73 -8.98 19.37
CA VAL A 76 -8.45 -8.66 20.01
C VAL A 76 -8.31 -9.38 21.35
N CYS A 77 -9.35 -9.35 22.18
CA CYS A 77 -9.34 -10.02 23.48
C CYS A 77 -9.29 -11.55 23.37
N THR A 78 -9.91 -12.12 22.34
CA THR A 78 -9.83 -13.56 22.05
C THR A 78 -8.42 -13.96 21.62
N GLU A 79 -7.77 -13.18 20.75
CA GLU A 79 -6.37 -13.42 20.37
C GLU A 79 -5.42 -13.23 21.55
N TRP A 80 -5.68 -12.23 22.40
CA TRP A 80 -4.96 -12.04 23.65
C TRP A 80 -5.04 -13.28 24.54
N HIS A 81 -6.23 -13.86 24.71
CA HIS A 81 -6.41 -15.08 25.50
C HIS A 81 -5.64 -16.27 24.91
N LYS A 82 -5.51 -16.36 23.58
CA LYS A 82 -4.71 -17.41 22.94
C LYS A 82 -3.22 -17.24 23.20
N LEU A 83 -2.73 -16.00 23.17
CA LEU A 83 -1.33 -15.68 23.49
C LEU A 83 -1.02 -15.88 24.99
N TYR A 84 -1.99 -15.58 25.84
CA TYR A 84 -1.88 -15.60 27.29
C TYR A 84 -3.00 -16.42 27.95
N PRO A 85 -3.06 -17.75 27.73
CA PRO A 85 -4.17 -18.59 28.19
C PRO A 85 -4.30 -18.63 29.70
N ASN A 86 -3.17 -18.49 30.40
CA ASN A 86 -3.11 -18.39 31.86
C ASN A 86 -2.81 -16.97 32.33
N GLY A 87 -2.66 -15.98 31.44
CA GLY A 87 -2.29 -14.60 31.81
C GLY A 87 -3.48 -13.76 32.27
N PRO A 88 -3.25 -12.47 32.62
CA PRO A 88 -4.32 -11.58 33.03
C PRO A 88 -5.26 -11.30 31.85
N ARG A 89 -6.55 -11.15 32.14
CA ARG A 89 -7.52 -10.66 31.16
C ARG A 89 -7.28 -9.18 30.86
N VAL A 90 -7.72 -8.76 29.68
CA VAL A 90 -7.76 -7.35 29.28
C VAL A 90 -8.92 -6.66 29.99
N GLY A 91 -8.64 -5.56 30.70
CA GLY A 91 -9.68 -4.71 31.27
C GLY A 91 -10.18 -3.73 30.22
N ILE A 92 -11.47 -3.82 29.88
CA ILE A 92 -12.12 -2.88 28.96
C ILE A 92 -12.85 -1.80 29.77
N GLY A 93 -12.52 -0.55 29.47
CA GLY A 93 -13.07 0.64 30.10
C GLY A 93 -14.20 1.28 29.31
N ASP A 94 -14.23 2.61 29.31
CA ASP A 94 -15.27 3.40 28.66
C ASP A 94 -15.25 3.20 27.14
N ILE A 95 -16.42 3.04 26.52
CA ILE A 95 -16.60 2.96 25.05
C ILE A 95 -17.43 4.14 24.58
N SER A 96 -18.73 4.14 24.88
CA SER A 96 -19.64 5.28 24.74
C SER A 96 -20.97 4.96 25.45
N TYR A 97 -21.86 5.94 25.52
CA TYR A 97 -23.25 5.69 25.94
C TYR A 97 -24.07 4.97 24.87
N GLN A 98 -25.16 4.30 25.26
CA GLN A 98 -26.06 3.58 24.33
C GLN A 98 -26.56 4.41 23.13
N GLY A 99 -26.73 5.71 23.31
CA GLY A 99 -27.11 6.65 22.23
C GLY A 99 -25.96 7.53 21.73
N GLY A 100 -24.74 7.28 22.21
CA GLY A 100 -23.60 8.17 22.04
C GLY A 100 -23.74 9.49 22.80
N GLY A 101 -23.04 10.50 22.30
CA GLY A 101 -23.03 11.86 22.85
C GLY A 101 -21.93 12.10 23.88
N TYR A 102 -21.78 13.37 24.27
CA TYR A 102 -20.71 13.82 25.16
C TYR A 102 -20.66 13.02 26.47
N MET A 103 -19.48 12.48 26.76
CA MET A 103 -19.23 11.60 27.91
C MET A 103 -18.17 12.23 28.82
N PRO A 104 -18.54 13.08 29.80
CA PRO A 104 -17.57 13.75 30.64
C PRO A 104 -16.69 12.75 31.43
N PRO A 105 -15.37 12.94 31.52
CA PRO A 105 -14.58 14.06 30.98
C PRO A 105 -14.05 13.88 29.54
N HIS A 106 -14.41 12.79 28.86
CA HIS A 106 -13.93 12.40 27.55
C HIS A 106 -14.56 13.25 26.42
N GLN A 107 -13.72 13.73 25.49
CA GLN A 107 -14.20 14.45 24.30
C GLN A 107 -14.47 13.53 23.10
N SER A 108 -13.81 12.38 22.98
CA SER A 108 -13.92 11.50 21.81
C SER A 108 -15.08 10.51 21.86
N HIS A 109 -15.34 9.87 23.02
CA HIS A 109 -16.28 8.75 23.28
C HIS A 109 -17.79 9.03 23.02
N GLN A 110 -18.10 9.73 21.93
CA GLN A 110 -19.44 10.20 21.58
C GLN A 110 -20.08 9.34 20.49
N HIS A 111 -19.26 8.63 19.70
CA HIS A 111 -19.70 8.02 18.44
C HIS A 111 -19.60 6.49 18.44
N GLY A 112 -19.28 5.88 19.59
CA GLY A 112 -19.14 4.42 19.68
C GLY A 112 -17.95 3.86 18.90
N LEU A 113 -16.94 4.70 18.63
CA LEU A 113 -15.72 4.40 17.88
C LEU A 113 -14.48 4.32 18.76
N ASP A 114 -14.63 4.51 20.07
CA ASP A 114 -13.52 4.67 21.00
C ASP A 114 -13.61 3.64 22.11
N VAL A 115 -12.48 3.21 22.66
CA VAL A 115 -12.40 2.34 23.83
C VAL A 115 -11.17 2.65 24.66
N ASP A 116 -11.35 2.79 25.97
CA ASP A 116 -10.24 2.83 26.92
C ASP A 116 -9.88 1.41 27.35
N VAL A 117 -8.59 1.11 27.40
CA VAL A 117 -8.08 -0.23 27.72
C VAL A 117 -7.08 -0.14 28.87
N ALA A 118 -7.32 -0.91 29.93
CA ALA A 118 -6.46 -0.96 31.09
C ALA A 118 -5.08 -1.57 30.77
N LEU A 119 -4.06 -1.10 31.49
CA LEU A 119 -2.71 -1.67 31.38
C LEU A 119 -2.64 -3.06 31.99
N VAL A 120 -1.71 -3.87 31.50
CA VAL A 120 -1.56 -5.28 31.87
C VAL A 120 -0.31 -5.51 32.72
N ALA A 121 -0.47 -6.29 33.78
CA ALA A 121 0.64 -6.66 34.66
C ALA A 121 1.56 -7.69 33.99
N SER A 122 2.79 -7.80 34.49
CA SER A 122 3.78 -8.83 34.11
C SER A 122 3.47 -10.22 34.70
N ASN A 123 2.68 -10.25 35.77
CA ASN A 123 2.21 -11.47 36.43
C ASN A 123 0.75 -11.77 36.04
N HIS A 124 0.01 -12.50 36.88
CA HIS A 124 -1.39 -12.89 36.64
C HIS A 124 -2.40 -11.91 37.30
N GLU A 125 -1.94 -10.80 37.88
CA GLU A 125 -2.80 -9.87 38.59
C GLU A 125 -3.57 -8.97 37.60
N GLU A 126 -4.85 -8.77 37.87
CA GLU A 126 -5.74 -7.87 37.14
C GLU A 126 -6.04 -6.66 38.03
N ILE A 127 -5.08 -5.74 38.08
CA ILE A 127 -5.09 -4.58 38.98
C ILE A 127 -4.94 -3.27 38.20
N PRO A 128 -5.44 -2.14 38.72
CA PRO A 128 -5.14 -0.83 38.16
C PRO A 128 -3.63 -0.56 38.16
N LEU A 129 -3.12 0.00 37.07
CA LEU A 129 -1.70 0.25 36.85
C LEU A 129 -1.49 1.59 36.14
N THR A 130 -0.32 2.18 36.33
CA THR A 130 0.29 3.21 35.51
C THR A 130 1.54 2.65 34.82
N TYR A 131 2.01 3.26 33.74
CA TYR A 131 3.22 2.79 33.05
C TYR A 131 4.51 2.96 33.90
N TYR A 132 4.44 3.71 35.01
CA TYR A 132 5.53 3.86 35.97
C TYR A 132 5.61 2.70 36.98
N ASP A 133 4.57 1.87 37.09
CA ASP A 133 4.50 0.84 38.11
C ASP A 133 5.44 -0.33 37.81
N ALA A 134 6.17 -0.83 38.82
CA ALA A 134 7.10 -1.95 38.65
C ALA A 134 6.42 -3.25 38.17
N LYS A 135 5.10 -3.38 38.36
CA LYS A 135 4.31 -4.53 37.90
C LYS A 135 3.80 -4.38 36.47
N TYR A 136 3.79 -3.18 35.91
CA TYR A 136 3.40 -2.91 34.53
C TYR A 136 4.30 -3.65 33.55
N SER A 137 3.70 -4.25 32.53
CA SER A 137 4.43 -5.02 31.52
C SER A 137 4.38 -4.36 30.17
N ARG A 138 5.34 -3.47 29.91
CA ARG A 138 5.54 -2.81 28.62
C ARG A 138 5.48 -3.75 27.42
N GLN A 139 6.19 -4.88 27.49
CA GLN A 139 6.21 -5.87 26.42
C GLN A 139 4.80 -6.41 26.10
N ARG A 140 4.01 -6.65 27.15
CA ARG A 140 2.64 -7.16 27.03
C ARG A 140 1.70 -6.08 26.50
N THR A 141 1.88 -4.84 26.93
CA THR A 141 1.15 -3.69 26.40
C THR A 141 1.47 -3.44 24.93
N GLN A 142 2.73 -3.52 24.51
CA GLN A 142 3.11 -3.44 23.10
C GLN A 142 2.38 -4.52 22.28
N GLN A 143 2.41 -5.77 22.72
CA GLN A 143 1.73 -6.85 22.01
C GLN A 143 0.20 -6.68 21.95
N LEU A 144 -0.41 -6.12 23.00
CA LEU A 144 -1.83 -5.82 22.99
C LEU A 144 -2.16 -4.70 22.00
N ILE A 145 -1.33 -3.66 21.94
CA ILE A 145 -1.42 -2.59 20.93
C ILE A 145 -1.24 -3.16 19.52
N ASP A 146 -0.29 -4.07 19.32
CA ASP A 146 -0.07 -4.73 18.04
C ASP A 146 -1.31 -5.56 17.63
N LEU A 147 -2.00 -6.21 18.57
CA LEU A 147 -3.27 -6.90 18.29
C LEU A 147 -4.36 -5.92 17.84
N PHE A 148 -4.47 -4.76 18.49
CA PHE A 148 -5.41 -3.71 18.05
C PHE A 148 -5.05 -3.20 16.65
N GLN A 149 -3.79 -2.93 16.35
CA GLN A 149 -3.38 -2.42 15.03
C GLN A 149 -3.58 -3.44 13.90
N ASN A 150 -3.36 -4.73 14.19
CA ASN A 150 -3.43 -5.79 13.19
C ASN A 150 -4.79 -6.51 13.15
N ASN A 151 -5.81 -6.00 13.87
CA ASN A 151 -7.13 -6.61 13.86
C ASN A 151 -7.74 -6.56 12.44
N PRO A 152 -8.39 -7.64 11.96
CA PRO A 152 -8.88 -7.72 10.59
C PRO A 152 -10.26 -7.06 10.38
N ILE A 153 -10.82 -6.44 11.42
CA ILE A 153 -12.22 -6.00 11.44
C ILE A 153 -12.31 -4.50 11.12
N LEU A 154 -11.58 -3.67 11.87
CA LEU A 154 -11.52 -2.22 11.67
C LEU A 154 -10.10 -1.72 11.76
N GLY A 155 -9.73 -0.80 10.87
CA GLY A 155 -8.47 -0.07 11.01
C GLY A 155 -8.49 0.84 12.25
N ILE A 156 -7.31 1.12 12.80
CA ILE A 156 -7.15 2.05 13.92
C ILE A 156 -6.99 3.47 13.37
N ARG A 157 -7.64 4.45 13.98
CA ARG A 157 -7.44 5.88 13.69
C ARG A 157 -6.23 6.40 14.47
N VAL A 158 -6.23 6.19 15.77
CA VAL A 158 -5.15 6.59 16.67
C VAL A 158 -5.22 5.75 17.95
N ILE A 159 -4.07 5.55 18.58
CA ILE A 159 -4.00 5.06 19.95
C ILE A 159 -3.29 6.12 20.78
N PHE A 160 -3.87 6.60 21.87
CA PHE A 160 -3.19 7.48 22.80
C PHE A 160 -2.65 6.71 23.99
N PHE A 161 -1.35 6.86 24.25
CA PHE A 161 -0.69 6.30 25.42
C PHE A 161 0.63 7.02 25.68
N ASN A 162 0.99 7.17 26.96
CA ASN A 162 2.10 8.04 27.35
C ASN A 162 3.41 7.32 27.68
N ASP A 163 3.47 5.99 27.63
CA ASP A 163 4.74 5.28 27.76
C ASP A 163 5.62 5.58 26.51
N PRO A 164 6.74 6.31 26.65
CA PRO A 164 7.55 6.72 25.51
C PRO A 164 8.25 5.55 24.80
N ASP A 165 8.35 4.40 25.48
CA ASP A 165 9.01 3.20 24.97
C ASP A 165 8.02 2.24 24.30
N VAL A 166 6.75 2.64 24.16
CA VAL A 166 5.73 1.90 23.41
C VAL A 166 5.52 2.57 22.06
N TYR A 167 5.54 1.76 21.01
CA TYR A 167 5.41 2.20 19.63
C TYR A 167 3.95 2.11 19.16
N GLY A 168 3.63 2.91 18.14
CA GLY A 168 2.31 2.93 17.52
C GLY A 168 1.25 3.67 18.32
N VAL A 169 1.70 4.55 19.22
CA VAL A 169 0.86 5.37 20.08
C VAL A 169 1.26 6.84 19.97
N GLU A 170 0.31 7.72 20.26
CA GLU A 170 0.53 9.15 20.39
C GLU A 170 0.44 9.58 21.86
N TYR A 171 1.31 10.50 22.25
CA TYR A 171 1.23 11.13 23.56
C TYR A 171 -0.05 11.99 23.65
N CYS A 172 -0.83 11.77 24.72
CA CYS A 172 -1.92 12.64 25.10
C CYS A 172 -2.01 12.69 26.64
N ALA A 173 -1.98 13.90 27.20
CA ALA A 173 -2.03 14.09 28.65
C ALA A 173 -3.24 13.35 29.27
N GLY A 174 -2.99 12.56 30.32
CA GLY A 174 -4.02 11.77 31.01
C GLY A 174 -4.03 10.26 30.70
N HIS A 175 -3.23 9.80 29.74
CA HIS A 175 -3.16 8.38 29.32
C HIS A 175 -1.96 7.64 29.92
N ASP A 176 -1.71 7.85 31.22
CA ASP A 176 -0.62 7.18 31.94
C ASP A 176 -1.04 5.80 32.51
N ASN A 177 -2.35 5.58 32.67
CA ASN A 177 -2.96 4.44 33.35
C ASN A 177 -3.90 3.58 32.48
N HIS A 178 -4.07 3.97 31.23
CA HIS A 178 -4.81 3.27 30.19
C HIS A 178 -4.28 3.74 28.84
N PHE A 179 -4.51 2.96 27.80
CA PHE A 179 -4.41 3.47 26.44
C PHE A 179 -5.80 3.62 25.83
N HIS A 180 -5.99 4.70 25.08
CA HIS A 180 -7.24 5.01 24.40
C HIS A 180 -7.13 4.58 22.94
N VAL A 181 -8.06 3.80 22.43
CA VAL A 181 -8.09 3.34 21.04
C VAL A 181 -9.27 3.96 20.32
N SER A 182 -9.01 4.64 19.22
CA SER A 182 -10.05 5.14 18.32
C SER A 182 -10.01 4.38 16.99
N PHE A 183 -11.15 3.91 16.51
CA PHE A 183 -11.29 3.12 15.28
C PHE A 183 -11.68 3.98 14.07
N LEU A 184 -11.35 3.50 12.87
CA LEU A 184 -11.93 4.01 11.62
C LEU A 184 -13.36 3.48 11.46
N SER A 185 -14.27 4.33 10.96
CA SER A 185 -15.67 3.95 10.69
C SER A 185 -15.79 3.03 9.46
N ALA A 186 -16.68 2.02 9.54
CA ALA A 186 -17.00 1.15 8.42
C ALA A 186 -17.69 1.95 7.29
N GLY A 187 -17.04 2.05 6.13
CA GLY A 187 -17.53 2.84 4.98
C GLY A 187 -16.58 3.95 4.54
N VAL A 188 -15.58 4.30 5.36
CA VAL A 188 -14.42 5.08 4.89
C VAL A 188 -13.54 4.13 4.08
N SER A 189 -13.88 3.92 2.79
CA SER A 189 -13.09 3.09 1.89
C SER A 189 -11.72 3.73 1.61
N ALA A 190 -10.70 3.33 2.35
CA ALA A 190 -9.29 3.20 1.94
C ALA A 190 -8.63 4.29 1.04
N ALA A 191 -9.03 5.55 1.08
CA ALA A 191 -8.45 6.59 0.20
C ALA A 191 -8.51 7.96 0.89
N PRO A 192 -7.63 8.27 1.87
CA PRO A 192 -6.23 8.67 1.65
C PRO A 192 -5.21 8.16 2.71
N TYR A 193 -5.59 7.24 3.60
CA TYR A 193 -4.81 6.86 4.81
C TYR A 193 -4.14 5.48 4.73
N SER A 194 -4.51 4.66 3.74
CA SER A 194 -3.81 3.40 3.50
C SER A 194 -2.52 3.69 2.74
N SER A 195 -1.41 3.25 3.31
CA SER A 195 -0.13 3.28 2.61
C SER A 195 -0.09 2.28 1.45
N ASP A 196 -1.07 1.38 1.29
CA ASP A 196 -1.12 0.38 0.21
C ASP A 196 -1.37 1.02 -1.18
N GLN A 197 -1.73 2.29 -1.27
CA GLN A 197 -1.79 3.03 -2.54
C GLN A 197 -0.40 3.57 -2.91
N ILE A 198 -0.04 3.53 -4.19
CA ILE A 198 1.24 4.09 -4.69
C ILE A 198 1.24 5.61 -4.49
N GLY A 199 2.25 6.15 -3.80
CA GLY A 199 2.38 7.59 -3.52
C GLY A 199 3.31 7.88 -2.35
N ASP A 200 3.55 9.14 -2.01
CA ASP A 200 4.46 9.49 -0.91
C ASP A 200 3.89 9.09 0.47
N LEU A 201 4.78 8.76 1.41
CA LEU A 201 4.40 8.49 2.80
C LEU A 201 4.59 9.76 3.64
N ARG A 202 3.59 10.18 4.40
CA ARG A 202 3.63 11.41 5.20
C ARG A 202 2.63 11.37 6.35
N LEU A 203 2.79 12.28 7.31
CA LEU A 203 1.81 12.51 8.35
C LEU A 203 0.55 13.17 7.76
N VAL A 204 -0.60 12.54 7.98
CA VAL A 204 -1.94 13.04 7.66
C VAL A 204 -2.86 12.74 8.86
N VAL A 205 -4.09 13.23 8.84
CA VAL A 205 -5.08 12.96 9.89
C VAL A 205 -6.29 12.26 9.28
N PRO A 206 -6.58 10.99 9.63
CA PRO A 206 -5.74 10.04 10.39
C PRO A 206 -4.36 9.75 9.77
N PRO A 207 -3.38 9.29 10.57
CA PRO A 207 -2.04 8.93 10.09
C PRO A 207 -2.07 7.82 9.05
N MET A 208 -1.14 7.85 8.09
CA MET A 208 -1.00 6.77 7.11
C MET A 208 -0.59 5.48 7.81
N GLN A 209 -1.15 4.36 7.40
CA GLN A 209 -0.88 3.06 8.02
C GLN A 209 -0.68 1.96 6.99
N GLY A 210 0.08 0.93 7.37
CA GLY A 210 0.26 -0.29 6.58
C GLY A 210 1.72 -0.62 6.27
N GLU A 211 1.90 -1.61 5.39
CA GLU A 211 3.20 -2.26 5.21
C GLU A 211 4.26 -1.33 4.62
N ARG A 212 3.84 -0.37 3.79
CA ARG A 212 4.77 0.63 3.24
C ARG A 212 5.34 1.55 4.33
N VAL A 213 4.55 1.88 5.35
CA VAL A 213 5.04 2.64 6.51
C VAL A 213 5.95 1.77 7.38
N ARG A 214 5.57 0.52 7.64
CA ARG A 214 6.38 -0.43 8.41
C ARG A 214 7.76 -0.61 7.78
N LYS A 215 7.79 -0.77 6.46
CA LYS A 215 9.03 -0.87 5.68
C LYS A 215 9.87 0.41 5.75
N LEU A 216 9.24 1.58 5.62
CA LEU A 216 9.93 2.87 5.77
C LEU A 216 10.60 2.97 7.16
N GLN A 217 9.86 2.65 8.23
CA GLN A 217 10.38 2.67 9.59
C GLN A 217 11.54 1.69 9.77
N ALA A 218 11.41 0.46 9.27
CA ALA A 218 12.47 -0.54 9.33
C ALA A 218 13.73 -0.08 8.57
N ASP A 219 13.55 0.54 7.41
CA ASP A 219 14.64 1.08 6.60
C ASP A 219 15.31 2.28 7.29
N LEU A 220 14.54 3.17 7.90
CA LEU A 220 15.05 4.29 8.72
C LEU A 220 15.85 3.78 9.93
N ALA A 221 15.33 2.78 10.65
CA ALA A 221 16.01 2.13 11.77
C ALA A 221 17.36 1.52 11.33
N LYS A 222 17.38 0.80 10.20
CA LYS A 222 18.63 0.26 9.61
C LYS A 222 19.59 1.36 9.17
N ALA A 223 19.08 2.53 8.75
CA ALA A 223 19.89 3.70 8.44
C ALA A 223 20.40 4.45 9.68
N GLY A 224 20.11 3.96 10.89
CA GLY A 224 20.56 4.54 12.16
C GLY A 224 19.68 5.67 12.69
N ILE A 225 18.44 5.80 12.18
CA ILE A 225 17.43 6.73 12.70
C ILE A 225 16.58 6.00 13.73
N ASP A 226 16.47 6.56 14.93
CA ASP A 226 15.63 5.96 15.98
C ASP A 226 14.15 6.13 15.63
N VAL A 227 13.47 5.00 15.39
CA VAL A 227 12.05 4.97 15.07
C VAL A 227 11.48 3.57 15.36
N GLY A 228 10.27 3.54 15.94
CA GLY A 228 9.50 2.31 16.09
C GLY A 228 9.00 1.76 14.76
N VAL A 229 8.91 0.43 14.65
CA VAL A 229 8.41 -0.26 13.45
C VAL A 229 7.00 -0.78 13.71
N ASP A 230 6.06 0.14 13.86
CA ASP A 230 4.65 -0.11 14.17
C ASP A 230 3.73 -0.13 12.93
N GLY A 231 4.19 0.38 11.80
CA GLY A 231 3.39 0.53 10.58
C GLY A 231 2.49 1.76 10.56
N ILE A 232 2.68 2.73 11.46
CA ILE A 232 1.90 3.97 11.62
C ILE A 232 2.78 5.20 11.35
N PHE A 233 2.37 6.03 10.39
CA PHE A 233 3.06 7.28 10.07
C PHE A 233 2.55 8.38 11.01
N GLY A 234 2.83 8.19 12.31
CA GLY A 234 2.53 9.16 13.36
C GLY A 234 3.63 10.21 13.48
N LYS A 235 3.53 11.05 14.53
CA LYS A 235 4.49 12.14 14.80
C LYS A 235 5.93 11.65 14.97
N GLN A 236 6.13 10.45 15.53
CA GLN A 236 7.45 9.85 15.67
C GLN A 236 8.06 9.51 14.30
N THR A 237 7.27 8.93 13.40
CA THR A 237 7.69 8.62 12.03
C THR A 237 7.96 9.89 11.21
N ASP A 238 7.13 10.94 11.34
CA ASP A 238 7.39 12.25 10.72
C ASP A 238 8.71 12.85 11.21
N ALA A 239 8.95 12.83 12.52
CA ALA A 239 10.20 13.31 13.10
C ALA A 239 11.41 12.51 12.58
N ALA A 240 11.29 11.18 12.50
CA ALA A 240 12.32 10.30 11.95
C ALA A 240 12.62 10.59 10.47
N VAL A 241 11.58 10.80 9.65
CA VAL A 241 11.74 11.18 8.24
C VAL A 241 12.43 12.53 8.10
N ARG A 242 12.03 13.54 8.89
CA ARG A 242 12.70 14.86 8.88
C ARG A 242 14.14 14.78 9.35
N GLN A 243 14.43 13.98 10.37
CA GLN A 243 15.79 13.74 10.85
C GLN A 243 16.65 13.10 9.75
N PHE A 244 16.12 12.08 9.08
CA PHE A 244 16.79 11.45 7.95
C PHE A 244 17.06 12.43 6.82
N GLN A 245 16.05 13.18 6.39
CA GLN A 245 16.18 14.20 5.35
C GLN A 245 17.26 15.23 5.68
N SER A 246 17.27 15.72 6.92
CA SER A 246 18.29 16.63 7.43
C SER A 246 19.70 16.04 7.36
N GLN A 247 19.90 14.79 7.81
CA GLN A 247 21.20 14.12 7.76
C GLN A 247 21.69 13.87 6.33
N GLN A 248 20.77 13.73 5.37
CA GLN A 248 21.10 13.40 3.99
C GLN A 248 21.15 14.60 3.03
N GLY A 249 20.91 15.82 3.54
CA GLY A 249 20.89 17.04 2.72
C GLY A 249 19.70 17.08 1.75
N LEU A 250 18.57 16.49 2.13
CA LEU A 250 17.31 16.54 1.39
C LEU A 250 16.44 17.69 1.91
N GLU A 251 15.38 18.02 1.16
CA GLU A 251 14.31 18.90 1.66
C GLU A 251 13.66 18.28 2.91
N ILE A 252 13.51 19.07 3.98
CA ILE A 252 13.04 18.62 5.30
C ILE A 252 11.52 18.84 5.41
N ASP A 253 10.77 18.17 4.54
CA ASP A 253 9.32 18.30 4.43
C ASP A 253 8.53 17.25 5.25
N GLY A 254 9.20 16.23 5.78
CA GLY A 254 8.55 15.10 6.49
C GLY A 254 7.82 14.13 5.55
N ILE A 255 8.01 14.29 4.24
CA ILE A 255 7.41 13.47 3.20
C ILE A 255 8.47 12.46 2.74
N ALA A 256 8.23 11.19 3.02
CA ALA A 256 8.98 10.08 2.46
C ALA A 256 8.53 9.81 1.02
N GLY A 257 8.79 10.79 0.14
CA GLY A 257 8.59 10.69 -1.31
C GLY A 257 9.78 10.07 -2.03
N ALA A 258 9.77 10.13 -3.37
CA ALA A 258 10.74 9.43 -4.22
C ALA A 258 12.21 9.73 -3.87
N MET A 259 12.56 10.99 -3.57
CA MET A 259 13.93 11.38 -3.22
C MET A 259 14.37 10.82 -1.87
N THR A 260 13.50 10.93 -0.86
CA THR A 260 13.72 10.36 0.47
C THR A 260 13.93 8.85 0.39
N GLN A 261 13.03 8.14 -0.31
CA GLN A 261 13.10 6.69 -0.45
C GLN A 261 14.32 6.23 -1.27
N ALA A 262 14.65 6.92 -2.37
CA ALA A 262 15.82 6.58 -3.19
C ALA A 262 17.14 6.76 -2.42
N ARG A 263 17.24 7.83 -1.61
CA ARG A 263 18.41 8.08 -0.77
C ARG A 263 18.52 7.05 0.34
N LEU A 264 17.41 6.71 1.00
CA LEU A 264 17.35 5.67 2.03
C LEU A 264 17.81 4.31 1.46
N ALA A 265 17.27 3.90 0.32
CA ALA A 265 17.67 2.68 -0.37
C ALA A 265 19.15 2.68 -0.80
N LYS A 266 19.73 3.83 -1.15
CA LYS A 266 21.17 3.93 -1.46
C LYS A 266 22.02 3.67 -0.21
N ILE A 267 21.71 4.30 0.92
CA ILE A 267 22.47 4.10 2.17
C ILE A 267 22.43 2.64 2.60
N LEU A 268 21.26 2.02 2.53
CA LEU A 268 21.11 0.61 2.89
C LEU A 268 21.91 -0.34 1.97
N ARG A 269 22.14 0.05 0.71
CA ARG A 269 23.03 -0.69 -0.21
C ARG A 269 24.52 -0.48 0.09
N ASP A 270 24.89 0.74 0.49
CA ASP A 270 26.29 1.13 0.67
C ASP A 270 26.83 0.81 2.09
N GLN A 271 26.00 0.35 3.03
CA GLN A 271 26.46 -0.05 4.36
C GLN A 271 27.24 -1.39 4.33
N PRO A 272 28.45 -1.46 4.91
CA PRO A 272 29.21 -2.71 5.02
C PRO A 272 28.55 -3.60 6.09
N THR A 273 27.78 -4.60 5.68
CA THR A 273 27.17 -5.54 6.61
C THR A 273 28.23 -6.47 7.22
N ALA A 274 28.46 -6.31 8.53
CA ALA A 274 29.17 -7.28 9.34
C ALA A 274 28.24 -8.48 9.58
N ARG A 275 28.30 -9.49 8.69
CA ARG A 275 28.18 -10.95 8.92
C ARG A 275 27.81 -11.63 7.60
N GLY A 276 28.59 -12.65 7.23
CA GLY A 276 28.43 -13.42 6.01
C GLY A 276 27.14 -14.24 5.93
N GLY A 277 26.07 -13.60 5.48
CA GLY A 277 25.04 -14.22 4.65
C GLY A 277 25.21 -13.69 3.23
N SER A 278 25.09 -14.57 2.24
CA SER A 278 25.08 -14.19 0.82
C SER A 278 24.16 -12.99 0.55
N GLU A 279 24.55 -12.12 -0.38
CA GLU A 279 23.75 -10.99 -0.90
C GLU A 279 22.24 -11.31 -1.00
N PRO A 280 21.32 -10.34 -0.84
CA PRO A 280 19.96 -10.52 -1.30
C PRO A 280 20.02 -10.72 -2.81
N VAL A 281 20.02 -11.99 -3.20
CA VAL A 281 20.08 -12.41 -4.59
C VAL A 281 18.84 -11.81 -5.22
N GLY A 282 18.97 -10.93 -6.22
CA GLY A 282 17.82 -10.46 -6.98
C GLY A 282 17.24 -11.60 -7.82
N LEU A 283 16.62 -12.57 -7.13
CA LEU A 283 16.14 -13.81 -7.70
C LEU A 283 14.97 -13.51 -8.62
N LYS A 284 14.92 -14.28 -9.68
CA LYS A 284 13.75 -14.42 -10.53
C LYS A 284 13.06 -15.73 -10.19
N LEU A 285 11.78 -15.82 -10.53
CA LEU A 285 11.03 -17.08 -10.51
C LEU A 285 11.73 -18.17 -11.34
N GLN A 286 12.48 -17.78 -12.38
CA GLN A 286 13.31 -18.69 -13.17
C GLN A 286 14.48 -19.27 -12.36
N ASP A 287 15.09 -18.51 -11.45
CA ASP A 287 16.18 -19.02 -10.60
C ASP A 287 15.68 -20.07 -9.60
N ILE A 288 14.44 -19.94 -9.13
CA ILE A 288 13.79 -20.94 -8.26
C ILE A 288 13.64 -22.27 -9.01
N ILE A 289 13.32 -22.20 -10.30
CA ILE A 289 13.24 -23.34 -11.19
C ILE A 289 14.62 -23.96 -11.42
N ASP A 290 15.57 -23.15 -11.88
CA ASP A 290 16.88 -23.63 -12.35
C ASP A 290 17.70 -24.22 -11.21
N GLN A 291 17.56 -23.64 -10.01
CA GLN A 291 18.27 -24.06 -8.80
C GLN A 291 17.43 -25.00 -7.92
N ASN A 292 16.21 -25.36 -8.36
CA ASN A 292 15.26 -26.18 -7.64
C ASN A 292 15.04 -25.73 -6.18
N LYS A 293 14.91 -24.41 -5.97
CA LYS A 293 14.71 -23.84 -4.63
C LYS A 293 13.29 -24.11 -4.14
N ALA A 294 13.15 -24.13 -2.82
CA ALA A 294 11.87 -24.15 -2.12
C ALA A 294 11.86 -23.01 -1.11
N ILE A 295 11.03 -21.99 -1.35
CA ILE A 295 10.93 -20.81 -0.48
C ILE A 295 9.60 -20.90 0.28
N PRO A 296 9.61 -21.12 1.61
CA PRO A 296 8.41 -21.00 2.42
C PRO A 296 7.87 -19.57 2.37
N PHE A 297 6.56 -19.41 2.27
CA PHE A 297 5.89 -18.11 2.22
C PHE A 297 4.78 -17.96 3.27
N GLU A 298 4.66 -18.89 4.22
CA GLU A 298 3.67 -18.83 5.31
C GLU A 298 3.86 -17.59 6.21
N ASP A 299 5.12 -17.28 6.53
CA ASP A 299 5.51 -16.20 7.43
C ASP A 299 5.73 -14.92 6.63
N VAL A 300 4.98 -13.87 6.98
CA VAL A 300 5.06 -12.55 6.36
C VAL A 300 6.20 -11.70 6.94
N ASN A 301 6.89 -12.18 7.97
CA ASN A 301 7.96 -11.43 8.65
C ASN A 301 9.36 -12.01 8.42
N ALA A 302 9.48 -13.24 7.92
CA ALA A 302 10.77 -13.96 7.86
C ALA A 302 10.99 -14.80 6.58
N SER A 303 10.17 -14.63 5.54
CA SER A 303 10.37 -15.29 4.25
C SER A 303 11.45 -14.59 3.42
N LEU A 304 12.17 -15.33 2.56
CA LEU A 304 13.04 -14.72 1.54
C LEU A 304 12.28 -13.72 0.65
N LEU A 305 10.95 -13.87 0.51
CA LEU A 305 10.11 -12.90 -0.20
C LEU A 305 10.03 -11.54 0.50
N VAL A 306 10.22 -11.50 1.82
CA VAL A 306 10.31 -10.25 2.60
C VAL A 306 11.63 -9.54 2.32
N GLU A 307 12.70 -10.31 2.12
CA GLU A 307 14.05 -9.79 1.89
C GLU A 307 14.32 -9.43 0.42
N ASP A 308 13.71 -10.16 -0.53
CA ASP A 308 13.89 -9.98 -1.96
C ASP A 308 12.70 -9.25 -2.60
N GLN A 309 12.79 -7.91 -2.58
CA GLN A 309 11.81 -7.03 -3.21
C GLN A 309 11.62 -7.33 -4.71
N ARG A 310 12.67 -7.78 -5.42
CA ARG A 310 12.60 -8.02 -6.86
C ARG A 310 11.76 -9.26 -7.17
N LEU A 311 12.03 -10.35 -6.46
CA LEU A 311 11.23 -11.57 -6.56
C LEU A 311 9.78 -11.31 -6.12
N CYS A 312 9.58 -10.54 -5.05
CA CYS A 312 8.23 -10.19 -4.60
C CYS A 312 7.46 -9.35 -5.63
N THR A 313 8.08 -8.30 -6.20
CA THR A 313 7.48 -7.50 -7.29
C THR A 313 7.12 -8.37 -8.48
N GLU A 314 7.98 -9.31 -8.86
CA GLU A 314 7.75 -10.21 -9.99
C GLU A 314 6.53 -11.12 -9.74
N ILE A 315 6.39 -11.65 -8.52
CA ILE A 315 5.23 -12.45 -8.09
C ILE A 315 3.96 -11.59 -8.06
N GLN A 316 4.01 -10.43 -7.40
CA GLN A 316 2.86 -9.53 -7.27
C GLN A 316 2.35 -9.06 -8.63
N THR A 317 3.27 -8.77 -9.56
CA THR A 317 2.93 -8.42 -10.94
C THR A 317 2.07 -9.51 -11.58
N ILE A 318 2.49 -10.77 -11.47
CA ILE A 318 1.76 -11.93 -12.01
C ILE A 318 0.41 -12.10 -11.32
N LEU A 319 0.36 -11.97 -10.00
CA LEU A 319 -0.89 -12.12 -9.26
C LEU A 319 -1.88 -11.02 -9.62
N ARG A 320 -1.41 -9.78 -9.79
CA ARG A 320 -2.26 -8.63 -10.13
C ARG A 320 -2.91 -8.77 -11.49
N VAL A 321 -2.12 -9.11 -12.50
CA VAL A 321 -2.63 -9.29 -13.85
C VAL A 321 -3.53 -10.52 -14.01
N ASN A 322 -3.47 -11.48 -13.07
CA ASN A 322 -4.42 -12.58 -12.96
C ASN A 322 -5.66 -12.22 -12.12
N GLY A 323 -5.81 -10.96 -11.68
CA GLY A 323 -6.93 -10.50 -10.86
C GLY A 323 -6.91 -11.02 -9.41
N LEU A 324 -5.76 -11.49 -8.92
CA LEU A 324 -5.60 -12.05 -7.57
C LEU A 324 -5.00 -11.06 -6.58
N LEU A 325 -4.49 -9.92 -7.06
CA LEU A 325 -3.89 -8.87 -6.25
C LEU A 325 -4.22 -7.50 -6.86
N GLU A 326 -4.45 -6.48 -6.03
CA GLU A 326 -4.83 -5.15 -6.53
C GLU A 326 -3.63 -4.23 -6.78
N VAL A 327 -2.58 -4.39 -5.96
CA VAL A 327 -1.42 -3.49 -5.88
C VAL A 327 -0.13 -4.27 -6.10
N VAL A 328 0.84 -3.64 -6.77
CA VAL A 328 2.23 -4.09 -6.85
C VAL A 328 3.08 -3.04 -6.13
N ASP A 329 3.62 -3.39 -4.97
CA ASP A 329 4.44 -2.52 -4.12
C ASP A 329 5.85 -3.11 -3.85
N GLY A 330 6.08 -4.35 -4.27
CA GLY A 330 7.30 -5.11 -4.04
C GLY A 330 7.46 -5.60 -2.60
N LEU A 331 6.45 -5.45 -1.74
CA LEU A 331 6.51 -5.81 -0.33
C LEU A 331 5.72 -7.08 -0.06
N TYR A 332 6.39 -8.10 0.46
CA TYR A 332 5.71 -9.34 0.79
C TYR A 332 4.90 -9.19 2.08
N GLY A 333 3.58 -9.07 1.95
CA GLY A 333 2.65 -8.94 3.08
C GLY A 333 1.49 -9.93 3.03
N PRO A 334 0.54 -9.84 4.00
CA PRO A 334 -0.61 -10.74 4.10
C PRO A 334 -1.46 -10.83 2.81
N LYS A 335 -1.59 -9.71 2.09
CA LYS A 335 -2.31 -9.65 0.81
C LYS A 335 -1.60 -10.47 -0.28
N THR A 336 -0.29 -10.33 -0.40
CA THR A 336 0.53 -11.11 -1.35
C THR A 336 0.53 -12.59 -1.00
N ARG A 337 0.65 -12.93 0.29
CA ARG A 337 0.56 -14.31 0.78
C ARG A 337 -0.78 -14.95 0.41
N GLU A 338 -1.87 -14.28 0.71
CA GLU A 338 -3.21 -14.79 0.43
C GLU A 338 -3.47 -14.91 -1.08
N ALA A 339 -3.00 -13.93 -1.88
CA ALA A 339 -3.03 -14.00 -3.33
C ALA A 339 -2.23 -15.21 -3.89
N LEU A 340 -1.05 -15.52 -3.32
CA LEU A 340 -0.28 -16.71 -3.66
C LEU A 340 -1.02 -18.01 -3.31
N ARG A 341 -1.66 -18.10 -2.14
CA ARG A 341 -2.46 -19.27 -1.77
C ARG A 341 -3.60 -19.49 -2.76
N ARG A 342 -4.39 -18.45 -3.05
CA ARG A 342 -5.48 -18.49 -4.03
C ARG A 342 -4.97 -18.86 -5.43
N PHE A 343 -3.81 -18.37 -5.83
CA PHE A 343 -3.15 -18.74 -7.08
C PHE A 343 -2.84 -20.24 -7.13
N LYS A 344 -2.29 -20.81 -6.06
CA LYS A 344 -1.99 -22.25 -5.97
C LYS A 344 -3.27 -23.08 -5.97
N ASP A 345 -4.28 -22.67 -5.21
CA ASP A 345 -5.55 -23.38 -5.09
C ASP A 345 -6.29 -23.42 -6.43
N SER A 346 -6.38 -22.28 -7.13
CA SER A 346 -7.01 -22.17 -8.46
C SER A 346 -6.36 -23.05 -9.53
N ARG A 347 -5.11 -23.48 -9.33
CA ARG A 347 -4.35 -24.35 -10.24
C ARG A 347 -4.08 -25.74 -9.67
N HIS A 348 -4.69 -26.07 -8.54
CA HIS A 348 -4.53 -27.34 -7.84
C HIS A 348 -3.06 -27.71 -7.56
N LEU A 349 -2.24 -26.71 -7.20
CA LEU A 349 -0.82 -26.90 -6.94
C LEU A 349 -0.59 -27.31 -5.48
N GLY A 350 -0.04 -28.52 -5.27
CA GLY A 350 0.29 -29.03 -3.94
C GLY A 350 1.50 -28.36 -3.24
N GLY A 351 1.93 -28.94 -2.12
CA GLY A 351 3.16 -28.55 -1.43
C GLY A 351 3.02 -27.44 -0.37
N GLY A 352 1.81 -27.17 0.14
CA GLY A 352 1.59 -26.20 1.23
C GLY A 352 1.98 -24.77 0.88
N ASP A 353 2.36 -23.95 1.86
CA ASP A 353 2.79 -22.56 1.65
C ASP A 353 4.26 -22.47 1.21
N VAL A 354 4.59 -23.17 0.13
CA VAL A 354 5.93 -23.20 -0.45
C VAL A 354 5.89 -22.76 -1.92
N LEU A 355 6.73 -21.79 -2.25
CA LEU A 355 7.09 -21.38 -3.60
C LEU A 355 8.25 -22.26 -4.06
N GLY A 356 7.92 -23.44 -4.58
CA GLY A 356 8.85 -24.36 -5.21
C GLY A 356 8.83 -24.27 -6.74
N ALA A 357 9.66 -25.05 -7.41
CA ALA A 357 9.79 -25.05 -8.88
C ALA A 357 8.43 -25.18 -9.62
N THR A 358 7.51 -26.01 -9.14
CA THR A 358 6.17 -26.18 -9.74
C THR A 358 5.32 -24.92 -9.63
N THR A 359 5.32 -24.28 -8.45
CA THR A 359 4.58 -23.02 -8.23
C THR A 359 5.22 -21.88 -8.99
N ALA A 360 6.55 -21.79 -8.99
CA ALA A 360 7.28 -20.78 -9.75
C ALA A 360 7.01 -20.91 -11.25
N ARG A 361 7.00 -22.15 -11.79
CA ARG A 361 6.64 -22.39 -13.19
C ARG A 361 5.20 -22.01 -13.49
N ALA A 362 4.25 -22.42 -12.65
CA ALA A 362 2.86 -22.04 -12.84
C ALA A 362 2.69 -20.51 -12.83
N LEU A 363 3.38 -19.78 -11.95
CA LEU A 363 3.39 -18.31 -11.94
C LEU A 363 3.96 -17.75 -13.25
N LEU A 364 5.10 -18.26 -13.73
CA LEU A 364 5.68 -17.87 -15.01
C LEU A 364 4.71 -18.11 -16.18
N ASP A 365 4.10 -19.30 -16.24
CA ASP A 365 3.13 -19.70 -17.27
C ASP A 365 1.85 -18.86 -17.22
N SER A 366 1.58 -18.24 -16.07
CA SER A 366 0.40 -17.39 -15.83
C SER A 366 0.65 -15.92 -16.04
N ARG A 367 1.86 -15.53 -16.45
CA ARG A 367 2.08 -14.18 -16.98
C ARG A 367 1.11 -14.00 -18.17
N PRO A 368 0.28 -12.93 -18.20
CA PRO A 368 -0.42 -12.55 -19.41
C PRO A 368 0.68 -12.38 -20.43
N GLY A 369 0.57 -13.15 -21.52
CA GLY A 369 1.66 -13.55 -22.39
C GLY A 369 2.84 -12.61 -22.28
N MET A 370 3.95 -13.16 -21.77
CA MET A 370 5.30 -12.67 -22.05
C MET A 370 5.21 -12.01 -23.42
N GLY A 371 5.29 -10.68 -23.47
CA GLY A 371 5.45 -10.01 -24.74
C GLY A 371 6.79 -10.52 -25.22
N SER A 372 6.83 -11.64 -25.92
CA SER A 372 7.83 -11.81 -26.96
C SER A 372 7.69 -10.52 -27.72
N LEU A 373 8.65 -9.64 -27.52
CA LEU A 373 8.66 -8.38 -28.22
C LEU A 373 8.45 -8.72 -29.69
N PRO A 374 7.64 -7.93 -30.41
CA PRO A 374 7.47 -8.17 -31.84
C PRO A 374 8.86 -8.28 -32.46
N ASP A 375 9.08 -9.25 -33.35
CA ASP A 375 10.33 -9.34 -34.09
C ASP A 375 10.40 -8.16 -35.07
N TRP A 376 10.80 -7.00 -34.54
CA TRP A 376 10.71 -5.71 -35.20
C TRP A 376 11.96 -4.88 -34.90
N GLN A 377 12.85 -4.79 -35.88
CA GLN A 377 14.10 -4.05 -35.77
C GLN A 377 13.98 -2.59 -36.24
N GLY A 378 12.77 -2.13 -36.56
CA GLY A 378 12.54 -0.86 -37.25
C GLY A 378 12.55 -1.01 -38.77
N GLY A 379 12.11 0.03 -39.46
CA GLY A 379 12.01 0.05 -40.92
C GLY A 379 11.49 1.39 -41.40
N ASP A 380 11.16 1.48 -42.68
CA ASP A 380 10.54 2.70 -43.22
C ASP A 380 9.12 2.91 -42.67
N LYS A 381 8.51 4.03 -43.06
CA LYS A 381 7.16 4.40 -42.63
C LYS A 381 6.12 3.32 -42.94
N GLN A 382 6.17 2.71 -44.12
CA GLN A 382 5.19 1.70 -44.52
C GLN A 382 5.37 0.41 -43.73
N ALA A 383 6.62 -0.04 -43.55
CA ALA A 383 6.94 -1.18 -42.73
C ALA A 383 6.48 -0.97 -41.27
N THR A 384 6.68 0.24 -40.73
CA THR A 384 6.24 0.58 -39.36
C THR A 384 4.72 0.58 -39.22
N ILE A 385 3.98 1.11 -40.20
CA ILE A 385 2.51 1.05 -40.22
C ILE A 385 2.03 -0.40 -40.15
N GLN A 386 2.64 -1.29 -40.96
CA GLN A 386 2.31 -2.72 -40.93
C GLN A 386 2.67 -3.36 -39.59
N ALA A 387 3.81 -3.01 -39.00
CA ALA A 387 4.23 -3.51 -37.70
C ALA A 387 3.23 -3.11 -36.59
N ILE A 388 2.72 -1.87 -36.60
CA ILE A 388 1.67 -1.41 -35.67
C ILE A 388 0.39 -2.21 -35.83
N ILE A 389 -0.06 -2.46 -37.06
CA ILE A 389 -1.27 -3.25 -37.33
C ILE A 389 -1.08 -4.70 -36.84
N GLN A 390 0.08 -5.29 -37.11
CA GLN A 390 0.40 -6.66 -36.69
C GLN A 390 0.50 -6.77 -35.18
N GLU A 391 1.14 -5.81 -34.52
CA GLU A 391 1.25 -5.79 -33.06
C GLU A 391 -0.11 -5.59 -32.39
N ALA A 392 -0.95 -4.69 -32.90
CA ALA A 392 -2.32 -4.52 -32.43
C ALA A 392 -3.08 -5.86 -32.47
N ARG A 393 -3.02 -6.57 -33.61
CA ARG A 393 -3.64 -7.89 -33.76
C ARG A 393 -3.03 -8.94 -32.84
N ARG A 394 -1.71 -8.96 -32.69
CA ARG A 394 -0.99 -9.88 -31.77
C ARG A 394 -1.44 -9.68 -30.34
N GLN A 395 -1.71 -8.44 -29.95
CA GLN A 395 -2.26 -8.09 -28.64
C GLN A 395 -3.80 -8.18 -28.58
N GLY A 396 -4.48 -8.73 -29.59
CA GLY A 396 -5.92 -8.98 -29.58
C GLY A 396 -6.80 -7.78 -29.95
N ILE A 397 -6.22 -6.68 -30.43
CA ILE A 397 -6.96 -5.55 -30.99
C ILE A 397 -7.24 -5.84 -32.46
N THR A 398 -8.50 -6.17 -32.78
CA THR A 398 -8.96 -6.45 -34.14
C THR A 398 -9.85 -5.36 -34.72
N SER A 399 -10.34 -4.44 -33.88
CA SER A 399 -11.19 -3.33 -34.31
C SER A 399 -10.42 -2.36 -35.20
N LYS A 400 -10.95 -2.16 -36.42
CA LYS A 400 -10.43 -1.21 -37.40
C LYS A 400 -10.36 0.22 -36.85
N ALA A 401 -11.35 0.62 -36.03
CA ALA A 401 -11.39 1.95 -35.42
C ALA A 401 -10.28 2.12 -34.36
N GLN A 402 -10.05 1.10 -33.54
CA GLN A 402 -8.99 1.13 -32.53
C GLN A 402 -7.61 1.16 -33.19
N ILE A 403 -7.38 0.33 -34.21
CA ILE A 403 -6.11 0.32 -34.97
C ILE A 403 -5.87 1.68 -35.64
N ALA A 404 -6.90 2.30 -36.22
CA ALA A 404 -6.81 3.62 -36.81
C ALA A 404 -6.35 4.68 -35.80
N TYR A 405 -6.85 4.61 -34.57
CA TYR A 405 -6.47 5.53 -33.50
C TYR A 405 -5.02 5.33 -33.02
N ILE A 406 -4.56 4.07 -32.91
CA ILE A 406 -3.16 3.76 -32.59
C ILE A 406 -2.22 4.36 -33.65
N LEU A 407 -2.53 4.19 -34.94
CA LEU A 407 -1.76 4.75 -36.05
C LEU A 407 -1.78 6.29 -36.05
N ALA A 408 -2.94 6.90 -35.77
CA ALA A 408 -3.09 8.35 -35.68
C ALA A 408 -2.22 8.95 -34.57
N THR A 409 -2.14 8.27 -33.43
CA THR A 409 -1.27 8.69 -32.33
C THR A 409 0.20 8.57 -32.73
N ALA A 410 0.63 7.42 -33.26
CA ALA A 410 2.01 7.25 -33.70
C ALA A 410 2.40 8.29 -34.77
N GLN A 411 1.51 8.59 -35.70
CA GLN A 411 1.69 9.67 -36.67
C GLN A 411 1.89 11.02 -35.99
N HIS A 412 1.06 11.34 -34.99
CA HIS A 412 1.14 12.62 -34.30
C HIS A 412 2.45 12.78 -33.52
N GLU A 413 2.76 11.81 -32.67
CA GLU A 413 3.88 11.86 -31.73
C GLU A 413 5.24 11.79 -32.45
N THR A 414 5.29 11.20 -33.64
CA THR A 414 6.53 11.08 -34.44
C THR A 414 6.64 12.10 -35.57
N ALA A 415 5.77 13.12 -35.60
CA ALA A 415 5.63 14.07 -36.71
C ALA A 415 5.60 13.39 -38.09
N ASP A 416 4.77 12.36 -38.22
CA ASP A 416 4.50 11.60 -39.43
C ASP A 416 5.69 10.78 -39.99
N SER A 417 6.81 10.72 -39.25
CA SER A 417 7.99 9.91 -39.60
C SER A 417 7.80 8.42 -39.34
N PHE A 418 6.94 8.06 -38.36
CA PHE A 418 6.81 6.70 -37.85
C PHE A 418 8.17 6.10 -37.43
N GLN A 419 9.01 6.91 -36.78
CA GLN A 419 10.22 6.45 -36.09
C GLN A 419 10.10 6.71 -34.59
N PRO A 420 10.66 5.87 -33.71
CA PRO A 420 10.81 6.21 -32.30
C PRO A 420 11.57 7.52 -32.16
N VAL A 421 11.01 8.50 -31.44
CA VAL A 421 11.65 9.81 -31.23
C VAL A 421 11.87 10.11 -29.75
N ARG A 422 12.80 11.02 -29.48
CA ARG A 422 13.05 11.55 -28.14
C ARG A 422 12.43 12.92 -28.01
N GLU A 423 11.94 13.25 -26.82
CA GLU A 423 11.45 14.59 -26.54
C GLU A 423 12.47 15.68 -26.92
N GLY A 424 12.00 16.73 -27.59
CA GLY A 424 12.84 17.81 -28.09
C GLY A 424 13.73 17.49 -29.30
N TYR A 425 13.55 16.35 -29.98
CA TYR A 425 14.41 15.94 -31.12
C TYR A 425 14.54 16.98 -32.24
N PHE A 426 13.54 17.85 -32.42
CA PHE A 426 13.54 18.92 -33.43
C PHE A 426 14.45 20.11 -33.09
N LEU A 427 14.94 20.22 -31.85
CA LEU A 427 15.81 21.32 -31.40
C LEU A 427 17.28 21.14 -31.84
N GLY A 428 17.67 19.93 -32.23
CA GLY A 428 19.06 19.57 -32.50
C GLY A 428 19.95 19.53 -31.25
N GLU A 429 21.05 18.77 -31.30
CA GLU A 429 22.02 18.73 -30.20
C GLU A 429 22.96 19.94 -30.24
N PRO A 430 23.34 20.53 -29.09
CA PRO A 430 23.09 20.07 -27.71
C PRO A 430 21.81 20.61 -27.07
N ASN A 431 21.04 21.44 -27.77
CA ASN A 431 19.86 22.13 -27.20
C ASN A 431 18.77 21.14 -26.78
N ALA A 432 18.60 20.05 -27.53
CA ALA A 432 17.68 18.98 -27.20
C ALA A 432 18.05 18.30 -25.87
N GLU A 433 19.33 18.01 -25.64
CA GLU A 433 19.80 17.45 -24.37
C GLU A 433 19.60 18.42 -23.19
N ILE A 434 19.94 19.69 -23.37
CA ILE A 434 19.73 20.73 -22.35
C ILE A 434 18.24 20.81 -21.99
N HIS A 435 17.36 20.79 -22.99
CA HIS A 435 15.93 20.77 -22.77
C HIS A 435 15.51 19.56 -21.95
N ARG A 436 15.92 18.35 -22.32
CA ARG A 436 15.56 17.11 -21.61
C ARG A 436 16.06 17.06 -20.17
N GLN A 437 17.24 17.61 -19.90
CA GLN A 437 17.78 17.72 -18.55
C GLN A 437 17.00 18.73 -17.68
N SER A 438 16.36 19.72 -18.31
CA SER A 438 15.55 20.72 -17.60
C SER A 438 14.13 20.26 -17.25
N LEU A 439 13.66 19.15 -17.83
CA LEU A 439 12.30 18.64 -17.60
C LEU A 439 12.17 18.08 -16.17
N ARG A 440 11.04 18.36 -15.51
CA ARG A 440 10.78 17.92 -14.11
C ARG A 440 10.82 16.39 -13.91
N TYR A 441 10.64 15.65 -14.99
CA TYR A 441 10.59 14.18 -15.01
C TYR A 441 11.85 13.59 -15.66
N SER A 442 12.91 14.38 -15.87
CA SER A 442 14.21 13.86 -16.27
C SER A 442 14.75 12.87 -15.22
N PRO A 443 15.35 11.72 -15.60
CA PRO A 443 15.74 11.28 -16.96
C PRO A 443 14.63 10.60 -17.79
N TYR A 444 13.41 10.51 -17.27
CA TYR A 444 12.26 9.81 -17.87
C TYR A 444 11.41 10.72 -18.77
N TYR A 445 12.07 11.48 -19.64
CA TYR A 445 11.43 12.26 -20.70
C TYR A 445 10.85 11.37 -21.80
N GLY A 446 10.04 11.97 -22.69
CA GLY A 446 9.32 11.27 -23.76
C GLY A 446 10.25 10.46 -24.68
N ARG A 447 9.97 9.15 -24.82
CA ARG A 447 10.67 8.25 -25.75
C ARG A 447 9.70 7.36 -26.53
N GLY A 448 10.10 6.95 -27.72
CA GLY A 448 9.37 5.97 -28.52
C GLY A 448 8.24 6.55 -29.38
N TYR A 449 7.47 5.66 -30.00
CA TYR A 449 6.30 5.95 -30.86
C TYR A 449 5.16 6.70 -30.14
N VAL A 450 5.11 6.63 -28.80
CA VAL A 450 4.03 7.20 -27.98
C VAL A 450 4.49 8.28 -27.00
N GLN A 451 5.79 8.62 -27.01
CA GLN A 451 6.40 9.54 -26.03
C GLN A 451 6.16 9.11 -24.57
N LEU A 452 6.64 7.92 -24.20
CA LEU A 452 6.58 7.41 -22.83
C LEU A 452 7.33 8.35 -21.88
N THR A 453 6.62 8.94 -20.92
CA THR A 453 7.13 9.88 -19.92
C THR A 453 6.95 9.33 -18.52
N TRP A 454 7.69 9.88 -17.54
CA TRP A 454 7.60 9.60 -16.10
C TRP A 454 8.12 8.25 -15.62
N ASP A 455 8.79 8.25 -14.46
CA ASP A 455 9.42 7.07 -13.90
C ASP A 455 8.44 5.91 -13.64
N TYR A 456 7.21 6.20 -13.21
CA TYR A 456 6.20 5.18 -12.95
C TYR A 456 5.85 4.37 -14.20
N ASN A 457 5.79 5.00 -15.38
CA ASN A 457 5.53 4.31 -16.64
C ASN A 457 6.71 3.41 -17.05
N TYR A 458 7.95 3.90 -16.85
CA TYR A 458 9.15 3.11 -17.12
C TYR A 458 9.27 1.91 -16.17
N ARG A 459 8.93 2.08 -14.88
CA ARG A 459 8.85 0.98 -13.90
C ARG A 459 7.81 -0.05 -14.32
N GLN A 460 6.59 0.38 -14.66
CA GLN A 460 5.53 -0.53 -15.09
C GLN A 460 5.94 -1.33 -16.33
N TYR A 461 6.55 -0.70 -17.34
CA TYR A 461 7.03 -1.46 -18.49
C TYR A 461 8.29 -2.27 -18.22
N SER A 462 9.10 -1.89 -17.23
CA SER A 462 10.19 -2.74 -16.77
C SER A 462 9.66 -4.05 -16.20
N ASP A 463 8.59 -3.97 -15.43
CA ASP A 463 7.91 -5.12 -14.83
C ASP A 463 7.19 -5.96 -15.91
N ILE A 464 6.49 -5.31 -16.84
CA ILE A 464 5.77 -5.99 -17.93
C ILE A 464 6.72 -6.72 -18.88
N LEU A 465 7.86 -6.10 -19.23
CA LEU A 465 8.80 -6.63 -20.22
C LEU A 465 9.93 -7.46 -19.60
N GLY A 466 10.19 -7.33 -18.30
CA GLY A 466 11.37 -7.90 -17.64
C GLY A 466 12.69 -7.27 -18.11
N ILE A 467 12.64 -6.04 -18.61
CA ILE A 467 13.79 -5.25 -19.11
C ILE A 467 13.98 -4.05 -18.20
N ASP A 468 15.20 -3.71 -17.82
CA ASP A 468 15.45 -2.60 -16.89
C ASP A 468 15.38 -1.23 -17.56
N LEU A 469 14.15 -0.73 -17.80
CA LEU A 469 13.94 0.59 -18.39
C LEU A 469 14.14 1.72 -17.36
N VAL A 470 14.26 1.41 -16.07
CA VAL A 470 14.48 2.42 -15.02
C VAL A 470 15.93 2.87 -15.04
N ASN A 471 16.86 1.93 -15.06
CA ASN A 471 18.29 2.23 -15.13
C ASN A 471 18.77 2.42 -16.58
N GLU A 472 18.08 1.84 -17.57
CA GLU A 472 18.37 1.99 -19.00
C GLU A 472 17.17 2.53 -19.80
N PRO A 473 16.70 3.76 -19.53
CA PRO A 473 15.49 4.32 -20.15
C PRO A 473 15.57 4.46 -21.67
N ASP A 474 16.79 4.48 -22.21
CA ASP A 474 17.03 4.54 -23.65
C ASP A 474 16.65 3.27 -24.40
N LEU A 475 16.46 2.14 -23.71
CA LEU A 475 15.93 0.92 -24.31
C LEU A 475 14.52 1.12 -24.89
N VAL A 476 13.75 2.11 -24.42
CA VAL A 476 12.44 2.48 -25.01
C VAL A 476 12.57 2.95 -26.46
N MET A 477 13.76 3.38 -26.90
CA MET A 477 14.00 3.73 -28.30
C MET A 477 14.14 2.52 -29.23
N ARG A 478 14.28 1.30 -28.67
CA ARG A 478 14.33 0.09 -29.48
C ARG A 478 12.96 -0.12 -30.14
N PRO A 479 12.88 -0.32 -31.48
CA PRO A 479 11.60 -0.31 -32.18
C PRO A 479 10.60 -1.35 -31.67
N ASP A 480 11.05 -2.56 -31.35
CA ASP A 480 10.24 -3.64 -30.78
C ASP A 480 9.64 -3.29 -29.40
N ILE A 481 10.45 -2.73 -28.50
CA ILE A 481 10.02 -2.27 -27.17
C ILE A 481 9.01 -1.14 -27.32
N SER A 482 9.33 -0.14 -28.13
CA SER A 482 8.46 1.00 -28.35
C SER A 482 7.12 0.60 -28.99
N LEU A 483 7.15 -0.37 -29.92
CA LEU A 483 5.98 -0.87 -30.62
C LEU A 483 5.05 -1.61 -29.65
N PHE A 484 5.61 -2.45 -28.80
CA PHE A 484 4.87 -3.13 -27.74
C PHE A 484 4.19 -2.12 -26.80
N ILE A 485 4.96 -1.14 -26.30
CA ILE A 485 4.49 -0.12 -25.35
C ILE A 485 3.32 0.70 -25.94
N LEU A 486 3.44 1.12 -27.20
CA LEU A 486 2.41 1.88 -27.89
C LEU A 486 1.05 1.15 -27.84
N VAL A 487 1.04 -0.13 -28.20
CA VAL A 487 -0.19 -0.92 -28.31
C VAL A 487 -0.69 -1.34 -26.94
N ASP A 488 0.18 -1.88 -26.09
CA ASP A 488 -0.20 -2.42 -24.77
C ASP A 488 -0.73 -1.32 -23.86
N GLY A 489 -0.09 -0.15 -23.89
CA GLY A 489 -0.48 0.96 -23.03
C GLY A 489 -1.83 1.55 -23.38
N MET A 490 -2.16 1.63 -24.68
CA MET A 490 -3.50 2.05 -25.11
C MET A 490 -4.55 0.98 -24.82
N LYS A 491 -4.19 -0.30 -24.94
CA LYS A 491 -5.08 -1.43 -24.66
C LYS A 491 -5.47 -1.50 -23.20
N ARG A 492 -4.49 -1.37 -22.30
CA ARG A 492 -4.68 -1.57 -20.85
C ARG A 492 -4.90 -0.27 -20.08
N GLY A 493 -4.68 0.88 -20.71
CA GLY A 493 -4.78 2.19 -20.08
C GLY A 493 -3.61 2.51 -19.15
N VAL A 494 -2.41 2.00 -19.45
CA VAL A 494 -1.22 2.12 -18.60
C VAL A 494 -0.81 3.57 -18.36
N PHE A 495 -0.96 4.43 -19.38
CA PHE A 495 -0.41 5.80 -19.33
C PHE A 495 -1.20 6.75 -18.41
N THR A 496 -2.53 6.64 -18.39
CA THR A 496 -3.43 7.59 -17.71
C THR A 496 -4.58 6.93 -16.94
N GLY A 497 -4.73 5.61 -17.02
CA GLY A 497 -5.82 4.85 -16.39
C GLY A 497 -7.06 4.63 -17.27
N VAL A 498 -7.13 5.25 -18.47
CA VAL A 498 -8.22 5.03 -19.44
C VAL A 498 -7.72 4.31 -20.68
N LYS A 499 -8.53 3.43 -21.25
CA LYS A 499 -8.17 2.50 -22.34
C LYS A 499 -8.96 2.77 -23.63
N LEU A 500 -8.53 2.14 -24.73
CA LEU A 500 -9.21 2.23 -26.03
C LEU A 500 -10.72 1.94 -25.94
N ASP A 501 -11.11 0.88 -25.24
CA ASP A 501 -12.51 0.46 -25.13
C ASP A 501 -13.42 1.51 -24.45
N ASP A 502 -12.85 2.41 -23.64
CA ASP A 502 -13.62 3.46 -22.95
C ASP A 502 -14.14 4.54 -23.92
N TYR A 503 -13.55 4.63 -25.12
CA TYR A 503 -13.88 5.64 -26.14
C TYR A 503 -14.22 5.06 -27.51
N ILE A 504 -13.67 3.88 -27.83
CA ILE A 504 -13.76 3.24 -29.13
C ILE A 504 -14.17 1.78 -28.91
N SER A 505 -15.44 1.48 -29.13
CA SER A 505 -16.05 0.16 -29.09
C SER A 505 -16.84 -0.13 -30.37
N GLU A 506 -17.50 -1.29 -30.45
CA GLU A 506 -18.41 -1.59 -31.56
C GLU A 506 -19.61 -0.63 -31.63
N GLN A 507 -20.04 -0.07 -30.50
CA GLN A 507 -21.22 0.79 -30.42
C GLN A 507 -20.88 2.29 -30.46
N ARG A 508 -19.64 2.68 -30.21
CA ARG A 508 -19.22 4.08 -30.08
C ARG A 508 -17.81 4.30 -30.62
N ILE A 509 -17.63 5.36 -31.41
CA ILE A 509 -16.31 5.83 -31.82
C ILE A 509 -16.18 7.30 -31.41
N ASP A 510 -15.31 7.58 -30.44
CA ASP A 510 -15.04 8.93 -29.94
C ASP A 510 -13.53 9.22 -29.97
N TYR A 511 -13.00 9.45 -31.18
CA TYR A 511 -11.57 9.72 -31.36
C TYR A 511 -11.09 10.99 -30.68
N TYR A 512 -11.96 11.99 -30.53
CA TYR A 512 -11.61 13.23 -29.85
C TYR A 512 -11.32 12.96 -28.37
N ASN A 513 -12.24 12.30 -27.66
CA ASN A 513 -12.04 12.05 -26.25
C ASN A 513 -11.04 10.93 -25.97
N ALA A 514 -10.78 10.04 -26.94
CA ALA A 514 -9.74 9.02 -26.87
C ALA A 514 -8.33 9.57 -26.63
N ARG A 515 -8.07 10.88 -26.87
CA ARG A 515 -6.77 11.51 -26.54
C ARG A 515 -6.38 11.32 -25.07
N ARG A 516 -7.37 11.22 -24.17
CA ARG A 516 -7.20 10.94 -22.73
C ARG A 516 -6.41 9.67 -22.42
N ILE A 517 -6.29 8.74 -23.36
CA ILE A 517 -5.47 7.54 -23.23
C ILE A 517 -3.98 7.88 -23.10
N ILE A 518 -3.50 8.95 -23.76
CA ILE A 518 -2.09 9.33 -23.76
C ILE A 518 -1.84 10.60 -22.94
N ASN A 519 -2.68 11.61 -23.12
CA ASN A 519 -2.55 12.91 -22.48
C ASN A 519 -3.95 13.54 -22.33
N TRP A 520 -4.07 14.70 -21.69
CA TRP A 520 -5.32 15.48 -21.72
C TRP A 520 -5.72 15.86 -23.17
N ILE A 521 -6.78 16.63 -23.40
CA ILE A 521 -7.31 16.87 -24.78
C ILE A 521 -6.43 17.75 -25.70
N ASP A 522 -5.14 17.91 -25.42
CA ASP A 522 -4.22 18.60 -26.31
C ASP A 522 -4.10 17.88 -27.67
N GLN A 523 -4.20 18.65 -28.75
CA GLN A 523 -4.20 18.20 -30.15
C GLN A 523 -5.29 17.17 -30.50
N ALA A 524 -6.32 16.99 -29.65
CA ALA A 524 -7.35 15.97 -29.81
C ALA A 524 -8.07 16.04 -31.16
N GLU A 525 -8.41 17.23 -31.65
CA GLU A 525 -9.06 17.42 -32.95
C GLU A 525 -8.17 16.99 -34.13
N ARG A 526 -6.88 17.31 -34.05
CA ARG A 526 -5.89 16.93 -35.08
C ARG A 526 -5.69 15.42 -35.13
N ILE A 527 -5.58 14.78 -33.96
CA ILE A 527 -5.42 13.33 -33.85
C ILE A 527 -6.70 12.61 -34.28
N ALA A 528 -7.88 13.14 -33.94
CA ALA A 528 -9.16 12.59 -34.40
C ALA A 528 -9.30 12.66 -35.92
N THR A 529 -8.81 13.75 -36.55
CA THR A 529 -8.75 13.86 -38.01
C THR A 529 -7.86 12.76 -38.60
N HIS A 530 -6.65 12.57 -38.07
CA HIS A 530 -5.77 11.49 -38.49
C HIS A 530 -6.41 10.09 -38.32
N ALA A 531 -7.14 9.86 -37.23
CA ALA A 531 -7.81 8.60 -36.98
C ALA A 531 -8.92 8.30 -38.00
N ASN A 532 -9.72 9.31 -38.38
CA ASN A 532 -10.71 9.16 -39.44
C ASN A 532 -10.06 8.84 -40.80
N ASP A 533 -8.95 9.50 -41.13
CA ASP A 533 -8.19 9.23 -42.36
C ASP A 533 -7.66 7.78 -42.37
N TRP A 534 -7.07 7.32 -41.26
CA TRP A 534 -6.59 5.95 -41.13
C TRP A 534 -7.71 4.92 -41.21
N GLN A 535 -8.83 5.18 -40.54
CA GLN A 535 -9.98 4.28 -40.58
C GLN A 535 -10.51 4.15 -42.02
N THR A 536 -10.42 5.19 -42.85
CA THR A 536 -10.82 5.09 -44.26
C THR A 536 -9.84 4.25 -45.08
N ARG A 537 -8.54 4.30 -44.77
CA ARG A 537 -7.46 3.63 -45.51
C ARG A 537 -7.26 2.15 -45.15
N LEU A 538 -7.56 1.77 -43.92
CA LEU A 538 -7.47 0.37 -43.48
C LEU A 538 -8.57 -0.42 -44.19
N ALA A 539 -8.23 -1.26 -45.18
CA ALA A 539 -9.21 -2.10 -45.89
C ALA A 539 -9.73 -3.23 -45.00
#